data_AF-A0A5C7JL37-F1
#
_entry.id   AF-A0A5C7JL37-F1
#
_cell.length_a   1.000
_cell.length_b   1.000
_cell.length_c   1.000
_cell.angle_alpha   90.00
_cell.angle_beta   90.00
_cell.angle_gamma   90.00
#
_symmetry.space_group_name_H-M   'P 1'
#
loop_
_entity.id
_entity.type
_entity.pdbx_description
1 polymer ?
#
loop_
_entity_poly.entity_id
_entity_poly.type
_entity_poly.pdbx_seq_one_letter_code
_entity_poly.pdbx_strand_id
1 'polypeptide(L)'
;MSVNNCNCGYSIEDIDLLQDQIDEKLASRINAFYSSQKFDLGKTINIDLIFKISRYKNLLERIKHCDKCFDNYKLEDIFSVIKNKLNEL
;
A
#
# COMPACT_ATOMS: atom_id res chain seq x y z
N MET A 1 -26.84 -0.29 -5.14
CA MET A 1 -25.56 0.44 -5.25
C MET A 1 -24.77 -0.22 -6.37
N SER A 2 -24.61 0.44 -7.51
CA SER A 2 -23.82 -0.11 -8.61
C SER A 2 -22.35 0.01 -8.23
N VAL A 3 -21.71 -1.12 -7.90
CA VAL A 3 -20.26 -1.18 -7.82
C VAL A 3 -19.81 -0.98 -9.25
N ASN A 4 -19.29 0.20 -9.57
CA ASN A 4 -18.65 0.47 -10.85
C ASN A 4 -17.53 -0.55 -10.98
N ASN A 5 -17.82 -1.63 -11.70
CA ASN A 5 -16.87 -2.68 -11.98
C ASN A 5 -15.95 -2.13 -13.06
N CYS A 6 -15.06 -1.24 -12.65
CA CYS A 6 -14.16 -0.63 -13.58
C CYS A 6 -13.15 -1.69 -14.00
N ASN A 7 -13.22 -2.06 -15.26
CA ASN A 7 -12.40 -3.12 -15.80
C ASN A 7 -11.03 -2.53 -16.14
N CYS A 8 -10.23 -2.24 -15.11
CA CYS A 8 -8.90 -1.65 -15.23
C CYS A 8 -7.85 -2.64 -15.78
N GLY A 9 -8.26 -3.82 -16.24
CA GLY A 9 -7.35 -4.92 -16.61
C GLY A 9 -6.88 -5.77 -15.42
N TYR A 10 -7.48 -5.60 -14.25
CA TYR A 10 -7.16 -6.33 -13.01
C TYR A 10 -8.41 -6.70 -12.22
N SER A 11 -8.37 -7.82 -11.50
CA SER A 11 -9.43 -8.16 -10.55
C SER A 11 -9.38 -7.22 -9.36
N ILE A 12 -10.55 -6.72 -8.93
CA ILE A 12 -10.67 -5.96 -7.67
C ILE A 12 -10.10 -6.76 -6.49
N GLU A 13 -10.22 -8.09 -6.54
CA GLU A 13 -9.69 -9.01 -5.52
C GLU A 13 -8.16 -8.94 -5.43
N ASP A 14 -7.44 -8.76 -6.55
CA ASP A 14 -5.98 -8.62 -6.54
C ASP A 14 -5.54 -7.30 -5.90
N ILE A 15 -6.35 -6.24 -6.07
CA ILE A 15 -6.12 -4.93 -5.45
C ILE A 15 -6.33 -5.04 -3.94
N ASP A 16 -7.42 -5.69 -3.53
CA ASP A 16 -7.77 -5.87 -2.12
C ASP A 16 -6.71 -6.73 -1.41
N LEU A 17 -6.26 -7.83 -2.02
CA LEU A 17 -5.17 -8.65 -1.49
C LEU A 17 -3.89 -7.83 -1.27
N LEU A 18 -3.56 -6.93 -2.20
CA LEU A 18 -2.37 -6.10 -2.07
C LEU A 18 -2.54 -4.99 -1.02
N GLN A 19 -3.75 -4.45 -0.85
CA GLN A 19 -4.07 -3.52 0.23
C GLN A 19 -3.94 -4.20 1.60
N ASP A 20 -4.40 -5.43 1.74
CA ASP A 20 -4.27 -6.21 2.99
C ASP A 20 -2.79 -6.46 3.33
N GLN A 21 -1.97 -6.83 2.35
CA GLN A 21 -0.52 -6.99 2.56
C GLN A 21 0.17 -5.68 3.01
N ILE A 22 -0.30 -4.54 2.50
CA ILE A 22 0.18 -3.23 2.93
C ILE A 22 -0.22 -2.96 4.38
N ASP A 23 -1.47 -3.23 4.73
CA ASP A 23 -2.00 -3.01 6.08
C ASP A 23 -1.31 -3.90 7.11
N GLU A 24 -1.05 -5.18 6.80
CA GLU A 24 -0.28 -6.09 7.66
C GLU A 24 1.15 -5.58 7.88
N LYS A 25 1.85 -5.15 6.82
CA LYS A 25 3.20 -4.59 6.95
C LYS A 25 3.21 -3.29 7.74
N LEU A 26 2.22 -2.43 7.53
CA LEU A 26 2.07 -1.17 8.28
C LEU A 26 1.83 -1.46 9.76
N ALA A 27 0.88 -2.34 10.09
CA ALA A 27 0.57 -2.74 11.46
C ALA A 27 1.79 -3.37 12.15
N SER A 28 2.50 -4.28 11.47
CA SER A 28 3.72 -4.90 11.98
C SER A 28 4.80 -3.86 12.31
N ARG A 29 5.04 -2.89 11.43
CA ARG A 29 6.03 -1.82 11.65
C ARG A 29 5.64 -0.89 12.80
N ILE A 30 4.37 -0.49 12.86
CA ILE A 30 3.84 0.35 13.92
C ILE A 30 3.93 -0.38 15.27
N ASN A 31 3.56 -1.65 15.32
CA ASN A 31 3.64 -2.49 16.52
C ASN A 31 5.09 -2.70 16.96
N ALA A 32 6.02 -2.96 16.04
CA ALA A 32 7.45 -3.07 16.33
C ALA A 32 8.00 -1.75 16.89
N PHE A 33 7.57 -0.62 16.31
CA PHE A 33 7.93 0.70 16.80
C PHE A 33 7.43 0.93 18.23
N TYR A 34 6.14 0.76 18.50
CA TYR A 34 5.57 0.92 19.85
C TYR A 34 6.18 -0.06 20.87
N SER A 35 6.46 -1.30 20.46
CA SER A 35 7.14 -2.28 21.32
C SER A 35 8.58 -1.87 21.63
N SER A 36 9.27 -1.23 20.68
CA SER A 36 10.63 -0.71 20.89
C SER A 36 10.68 0.56 21.74
N GLN A 37 9.66 1.41 21.67
CA GLN A 37 9.53 2.61 22.51
C GLN A 37 9.29 2.28 23.99
N LYS A 38 8.71 1.10 24.29
CA LYS A 38 8.53 0.64 25.68
C LYS A 38 9.85 0.54 26.45
N PHE A 39 10.98 0.46 25.74
CA PHE A 39 12.32 0.32 26.31
C PHE A 39 13.28 1.47 25.96
N ASP A 40 12.93 2.36 25.04
CA ASP A 40 13.87 3.36 24.53
C ASP A 40 13.14 4.60 23.97
N LEU A 41 13.04 5.66 24.78
CA LEU A 41 12.34 6.93 24.45
C LEU A 41 13.03 7.73 23.32
N GLY A 42 14.20 7.30 22.84
CA GLY A 42 14.99 7.99 21.82
C GLY A 42 14.79 7.50 20.38
N LYS A 43 13.99 6.45 20.14
CA LYS A 43 13.79 5.95 18.77
C LYS A 43 12.82 6.85 18.01
N THR A 44 13.35 7.62 17.07
CA THR A 44 12.56 8.34 16.07
C THR A 44 11.77 7.32 15.24
N ILE A 45 10.45 7.50 15.16
CA ILE A 45 9.62 6.80 14.17
C ILE A 45 10.27 7.09 12.82
N ASN A 46 10.59 6.06 12.04
CA ASN A 46 10.89 6.26 10.62
C ASN A 46 9.58 6.61 9.90
N ILE A 47 9.14 7.85 10.12
CA ILE A 47 7.90 8.44 9.62
C ILE A 47 7.88 8.39 8.10
N ASP A 48 9.05 8.54 7.48
CA ASP A 48 9.21 8.41 6.03
C ASP A 48 8.82 7.01 5.53
N LEU A 49 9.16 5.96 6.28
CA LEU A 49 8.77 4.58 5.95
C LEU A 49 7.24 4.41 6.01
N ILE A 50 6.63 4.91 7.08
CA ILE A 50 5.18 4.83 7.30
C ILE A 50 4.44 5.61 6.21
N PHE A 51 4.89 6.83 5.88
CA PHE A 51 4.32 7.61 4.79
C PHE A 51 4.52 6.93 3.43
N LYS A 52 5.65 6.28 3.18
CA LYS A 52 5.92 5.56 1.93
C LYS A 52 4.96 4.37 1.76
N ILE A 53 4.73 3.59 2.82
CA ILE A 53 3.77 2.47 2.81
C ILE A 53 2.34 2.99 2.61
N SER A 54 1.96 4.06 3.31
CA SER A 54 0.64 4.67 3.19
C SER A 54 0.36 5.24 1.79
N ARG A 55 1.38 5.79 1.11
CA ARG A 55 1.28 6.22 -0.29
C ARG A 55 0.95 5.08 -1.24
N TYR A 56 1.48 3.88 -1.03
CA TYR A 56 1.12 2.72 -1.87
C TYR A 56 -0.36 2.34 -1.71
N LYS A 57 -0.89 2.38 -0.48
CA LYS A 57 -2.31 2.14 -0.23
C LYS A 57 -3.20 3.13 -0.98
N ASN A 58 -2.88 4.42 -0.89
CA ASN A 58 -3.63 5.47 -1.59
C ASN A 58 -3.55 5.29 -3.13
N LEU A 59 -2.40 4.87 -3.64
CA LEU A 59 -2.22 4.65 -5.09
C LEU A 59 -3.08 3.48 -5.58
N LEU A 60 -3.15 2.38 -4.82
CA LEU A 60 -4.04 1.25 -5.12
C LEU A 60 -5.53 1.61 -5.01
N GLU A 61 -5.91 2.43 -4.04
CA GLU A 61 -7.28 2.94 -3.89
C GLU A 61 -7.69 3.77 -5.11
N ARG A 62 -6.80 4.66 -5.61
CA ARG A 62 -7.06 5.42 -6.83
C ARG A 62 -7.17 4.54 -8.08
N ILE A 63 -6.38 3.47 -8.17
CA ILE A 63 -6.50 2.47 -9.25
C ILE A 63 -7.85 1.73 -9.16
N LYS A 64 -8.28 1.33 -7.95
CA LYS A 64 -9.59 0.71 -7.70
C LYS A 64 -10.75 1.61 -8.13
N HIS A 65 -10.58 2.92 -7.96
CA HIS A 65 -11.55 3.93 -8.40
C HIS A 65 -11.43 4.32 -9.88
N CYS A 66 -10.55 3.66 -10.65
CA CYS A 66 -10.40 3.91 -12.08
C CYS A 66 -10.04 5.37 -12.39
N ASP A 67 -9.12 5.93 -11.62
CA ASP A 67 -8.61 7.26 -11.87
C ASP A 67 -7.95 7.30 -13.25
N LYS A 68 -8.46 8.16 -14.14
CA LYS A 68 -8.00 8.34 -15.54
C LYS A 68 -6.51 8.69 -15.63
N CYS A 69 -5.90 9.13 -14.53
CA CYS A 69 -4.46 9.32 -14.44
C CYS A 69 -3.65 8.04 -14.76
N PHE A 70 -4.26 6.86 -14.64
CA PHE A 70 -3.61 5.57 -14.86
C PHE A 70 -3.90 4.94 -16.22
N ASP A 71 -4.70 5.56 -17.09
CA ASP A 71 -5.13 5.00 -18.38
C ASP A 71 -3.95 4.66 -19.31
N ASN A 72 -2.84 5.39 -19.20
CA ASN A 72 -1.64 5.19 -20.02
C ASN A 72 -0.58 4.29 -19.36
N TYR A 73 -0.83 3.82 -18.14
CA TYR A 73 0.11 2.98 -17.40
C TYR A 73 -0.33 1.53 -17.42
N LYS A 74 0.64 0.62 -17.60
CA LYS A 74 0.40 -0.79 -17.33
C LYS A 74 0.29 -0.97 -15.83
N LEU A 75 -0.90 -1.34 -15.35
CA LEU A 75 -1.10 -1.61 -13.93
C LEU A 75 -0.14 -2.70 -13.44
N GLU A 76 0.14 -3.73 -14.25
CA GLU A 76 1.15 -4.77 -13.98
C GLU A 76 2.48 -4.22 -13.47
N ASP A 77 2.98 -3.15 -14.08
CA ASP A 77 4.25 -2.53 -13.72
C ASP A 77 4.13 -1.81 -12.37
N ILE A 78 3.02 -1.12 -12.13
CA ILE A 78 2.75 -0.43 -10.86
C ILE A 78 2.68 -1.44 -9.71
N PHE A 79 1.91 -2.52 -9.88
CA PHE A 79 1.77 -3.56 -8.87
C PHE A 79 3.09 -4.26 -8.59
N SER A 80 3.88 -4.56 -9.63
CA SER A 80 5.21 -5.15 -9.51
C SER A 80 6.17 -4.24 -8.72
N VAL A 81 6.16 -2.94 -9.01
CA VAL A 81 6.97 -1.95 -8.28
C VAL A 81 6.55 -1.89 -6.82
N ILE A 82 5.25 -1.83 -6.52
CA ILE A 82 4.75 -1.80 -5.14
C ILE A 82 5.18 -3.07 -4.39
N LYS A 83 4.97 -4.26 -4.97
CA LYS A 83 5.37 -5.54 -4.37
C LYS A 83 6.87 -5.61 -4.10
N ASN A 84 7.70 -5.26 -5.08
CA ASN A 84 9.16 -5.25 -4.92
C ASN A 84 9.59 -4.29 -3.81
N LYS A 85 9.02 -3.08 -3.80
CA LYS A 85 9.33 -2.09 -2.75
C LYS A 85 8.85 -2.55 -1.37
N LEU A 86 7.71 -3.23 -1.27
CA LEU A 86 7.26 -3.81 0.00
C LEU A 86 8.20 -4.92 0.49
N ASN A 87 8.77 -5.71 -0.41
CA ASN A 87 9.73 -6.76 -0.07
C ASN A 87 11.10 -6.21 0.36
N GLU A 88 11.51 -5.07 -0.16
CA GLU A 88 12.73 -4.35 0.25
C GLU A 88 12.61 -3.68 1.64
N LEU A 89 11.39 -3.58 2.18
CA LEU A 89 11.11 -3.03 3.51
C LEU A 89 11.21 -4.10 4.59
#